data_AF-A0A653YZT3-F1
#
_entry.id   AF-A0A653YZT3-F1
#
_cell.length_a   1.000
_cell.length_b   1.000
_cell.length_c   1.000
_cell.angle_alpha   90.00
_cell.angle_beta   90.00
_cell.angle_gamma   90.00
#
_symmetry.space_group_name_H-M   'P 1'
#
loop_
_entity.id
_entity.type
_entity.pdbx_description
1 polymer ?
#
loop_
_entity_poly.entity_id
_entity_poly.type
_entity_poly.pdbx_seq_one_letter_code
_entity_poly.pdbx_strand_id
1 'polypeptide(L)'
;MAEAEDGKKIPNYLFSEKEPLLGFAGLYEFWPDPELPEDDPERWLLTCTVLTTTTQDALGHVPDRSPVIIQKDRFAEPDKRPQRVSAHEATKKGC
;
A
#
# COMPACT_ATOMS: atom_id res chain seq x y z
N MET A 1 -13.49 14.42 -12.72
CA MET A 1 -14.42 13.64 -11.87
C MET A 1 -15.56 13.20 -12.77
N ALA A 2 -15.84 11.89 -12.89
CA ALA A 2 -17.07 11.45 -13.54
C ALA A 2 -18.22 11.70 -12.56
N GLU A 3 -18.78 12.90 -12.64
CA GLU A 3 -20.10 13.18 -12.13
C GLU A 3 -21.08 12.63 -13.16
N ALA A 4 -22.06 11.83 -12.74
CA ALA A 4 -23.31 11.84 -13.50
C ALA A 4 -23.75 13.31 -13.62
N GLU A 5 -24.51 13.69 -14.64
CA GLU A 5 -24.92 15.10 -14.92
C GLU A 5 -25.59 15.84 -13.74
N ASP A 6 -25.79 15.14 -12.61
CA ASP A 6 -26.39 15.54 -11.33
C ASP A 6 -25.40 15.54 -10.12
N GLY A 7 -24.07 15.47 -10.33
CA GLY A 7 -23.08 15.49 -9.23
C GLY A 7 -22.94 14.18 -8.45
N LYS A 8 -23.54 13.09 -8.95
CA LYS A 8 -23.55 11.78 -8.29
C LYS A 8 -22.24 11.03 -8.52
N LYS A 9 -21.59 10.60 -7.43
CA LYS A 9 -20.37 9.75 -7.47
C LYS A 9 -20.71 8.35 -7.95
N ILE A 10 -20.04 7.90 -9.02
CA ILE A 10 -20.15 6.53 -9.51
C ILE A 10 -19.05 5.68 -8.84
N PRO A 11 -19.41 4.67 -8.02
CA PRO A 11 -18.41 3.77 -7.46
C PRO A 11 -17.86 2.86 -8.57
N ASN A 12 -16.53 2.72 -8.62
CA ASN A 12 -15.84 1.89 -9.60
C ASN A 12 -15.10 0.75 -8.88
N TYR A 13 -15.14 -0.44 -9.47
CA TYR A 13 -14.35 -1.57 -9.02
C TYR A 13 -13.12 -1.72 -9.93
N LEU A 14 -11.94 -1.58 -9.34
CA LEU A 14 -10.66 -1.69 -10.06
C LEU A 14 -10.07 -3.07 -9.82
N PHE A 15 -9.75 -3.77 -10.91
CA PHE A 15 -9.17 -5.11 -10.89
C PHE A 15 -8.09 -5.24 -11.96
N SER A 16 -7.26 -6.27 -11.84
CA SER A 16 -6.30 -6.64 -12.88
C SER A 16 -6.86 -7.78 -13.72
N GLU A 17 -6.72 -7.71 -15.04
CA GLU A 17 -7.02 -8.83 -15.94
C GLU A 17 -5.96 -9.93 -15.88
N LYS A 18 -4.76 -9.61 -15.35
CA LYS A 18 -3.60 -10.51 -15.35
C LYS A 18 -3.34 -11.16 -14.01
N GLU A 19 -3.69 -10.48 -12.92
CA GLU A 19 -3.39 -10.92 -11.55
C GLU A 19 -4.70 -11.09 -10.78
N PRO A 20 -4.95 -12.27 -10.19
CA PRO A 20 -6.16 -12.51 -9.41
C PRO A 20 -6.17 -11.76 -8.07
N LEU A 21 -4.99 -11.34 -7.58
CA LEU A 21 -4.82 -10.60 -6.34
C LEU A 21 -3.93 -9.38 -6.57
N LEU A 22 -4.35 -8.23 -6.05
CA LEU A 22 -3.55 -7.01 -6.07
C LEU A 22 -2.75 -6.90 -4.76
N GLY A 23 -1.44 -6.71 -4.88
CA GLY A 23 -0.60 -6.33 -3.75
C GLY A 23 -0.49 -4.80 -3.66
N PHE A 24 -0.69 -4.24 -2.47
CA PHE A 24 -0.46 -2.82 -2.22
C PHE A 24 0.71 -2.64 -1.26
N ALA A 25 1.57 -1.65 -1.55
CA ALA A 25 2.63 -1.29 -0.64
C ALA A 25 2.03 -0.71 0.65
N GLY A 26 2.55 -1.13 1.78
CA GLY A 26 2.09 -0.68 3.08
C GLY A 26 3.18 -0.69 4.13
N LEU A 27 2.89 -0.03 5.24
CA LEU A 27 3.67 -0.10 6.48
C LEU A 27 2.81 -0.78 7.54
N TYR A 28 3.46 -1.43 8.51
CA TYR A 28 2.78 -2.05 9.64
C TYR A 28 3.53 -1.76 10.94
N GLU A 29 2.81 -1.78 12.05
CA GLU A 29 3.38 -1.57 13.38
C GLU A 29 2.61 -2.36 14.44
N PHE A 30 3.36 -2.89 15.40
CA PHE A 30 2.84 -3.53 16.60
C PHE A 30 2.71 -2.49 17.71
N TRP A 31 1.48 -2.29 18.18
CA TRP A 31 1.16 -1.35 19.24
C TRP A 31 0.89 -2.13 20.53
N PRO A 32 1.64 -1.88 21.61
CA PRO A 32 1.34 -2.47 22.90
C PRO A 32 0.12 -1.77 23.52
N ASP A 33 -0.84 -2.56 24.00
CA ASP A 33 -1.91 -2.08 24.86
C ASP A 33 -1.32 -1.75 26.25
N PRO A 34 -1.40 -0.48 26.70
CA PRO A 34 -0.87 -0.10 28.01
C PRO A 34 -1.72 -0.58 29.20
N GLU A 35 -2.96 -1.04 28.97
CA GLU A 35 -3.84 -1.54 30.03
C GLU A 35 -3.57 -3.02 30.38
N LEU A 36 -2.83 -3.75 29.53
CA LEU A 36 -2.50 -5.16 29.73
C LEU A 36 -1.12 -5.38 30.37
N PRO A 37 -0.95 -6.44 31.20
CA PRO A 37 0.35 -6.84 31.74
C PRO A 37 1.41 -7.08 30.66
N GLU A 38 2.68 -6.95 31.02
CA GLU A 38 3.74 -6.99 30.02
C GLU A 38 3.89 -8.32 29.28
N ASP A 39 3.61 -9.42 29.97
CA ASP A 39 3.69 -10.78 29.47
C ASP A 39 2.34 -11.30 28.92
N ASP A 40 1.34 -10.42 28.80
CA ASP A 40 0.03 -10.80 28.28
C ASP A 40 0.13 -11.12 26.78
N PRO A 41 -0.30 -12.32 26.33
CA PRO A 41 -0.23 -12.71 24.93
C PRO A 41 -1.11 -11.84 24.01
N GLU A 42 -2.13 -11.18 24.54
CA GLU A 42 -3.04 -10.30 23.78
C GLU A 42 -2.60 -8.83 23.80
N ARG A 43 -1.45 -8.50 24.40
CA ARG A 43 -0.92 -7.12 24.51
C ARG A 43 -0.70 -6.41 23.16
N TRP A 44 -0.50 -7.15 22.07
CA TRP A 44 -0.01 -6.57 20.81
C TRP A 44 -1.11 -6.42 19.75
N LEU A 45 -1.42 -5.17 19.38
CA LEU A 45 -2.27 -4.84 18.24
C LEU A 45 -1.41 -4.60 16.99
N LEU A 46 -1.57 -5.44 15.96
CA LEU A 46 -0.94 -5.23 14.66
C LEU A 46 -1.83 -4.34 13.78
N THR A 47 -1.30 -3.19 13.38
CA THR A 47 -1.96 -2.27 12.45
C THR A 47 -1.20 -2.19 11.13
N CYS A 48 -1.88 -1.78 10.05
CA CYS A 48 -1.23 -1.47 8.78
C CYS A 48 -1.84 -0.24 8.11
N THR A 49 -1.06 0.38 7.22
CA THR A 49 -1.51 1.47 6.36
C THR A 49 -1.09 1.22 4.92
N VAL A 50 -1.89 1.68 3.96
CA VAL A 50 -1.63 1.56 2.52
C VAL A 50 -1.00 2.85 2.01
N LEU A 51 0.15 2.72 1.35
CA LEU A 51 0.81 3.83 0.68
C LEU A 51 0.03 4.20 -0.58
N THR A 52 -0.17 5.51 -0.78
CA THR A 52 -0.86 6.05 -1.96
C THR A 52 0.06 6.95 -2.77
N THR A 53 -0.14 6.95 -4.08
CA THR A 53 0.54 7.82 -5.04
C THR A 53 -0.48 8.65 -5.81
N THR A 54 -0.01 9.63 -6.57
CA THR A 54 -0.83 10.27 -7.60
C THR A 54 -1.25 9.24 -8.63
N THR A 55 -2.51 9.31 -9.03
CA THR A 55 -3.01 8.46 -10.10
C THR A 55 -2.39 8.87 -11.44
N GLN A 56 -1.92 7.89 -12.22
CA GLN A 56 -1.55 8.13 -13.62
C GLN A 56 -2.83 8.23 -14.44
N ASP A 57 -3.24 9.46 -14.72
CA ASP A 57 -4.45 9.73 -15.47
C ASP A 57 -4.21 9.58 -16.98
N ALA A 58 -5.05 8.80 -17.65
CA ALA A 58 -5.13 8.78 -19.11
C ALA A 58 -6.44 9.39 -19.63
N LEU A 59 -7.46 9.62 -18.77
CA LEU A 59 -8.83 9.91 -19.23
C LEU A 59 -9.67 10.84 -18.34
N GLY A 60 -9.23 11.35 -17.19
CA GLY A 60 -9.94 12.33 -16.33
C GLY A 60 -10.94 11.76 -15.31
N HIS A 61 -10.96 10.43 -15.14
CA HIS A 61 -12.06 9.70 -14.50
C HIS A 61 -11.71 9.00 -13.19
N VAL A 62 -10.43 8.93 -12.83
CA VAL A 62 -9.95 8.18 -11.66
C VAL A 62 -9.72 9.14 -10.48
N PRO A 63 -9.92 8.70 -9.21
CA PRO A 63 -9.58 9.52 -8.04
C PRO A 63 -8.16 10.07 -8.11
N ASP A 64 -7.92 11.23 -7.48
CA ASP A 64 -6.62 11.91 -7.45
C ASP A 64 -5.48 11.02 -6.92
N ARG A 65 -5.83 10.04 -6.07
CA ARG A 65 -4.91 9.11 -5.43
C ARG A 65 -5.24 7.67 -5.78
N SER A 66 -4.21 6.87 -5.98
CA SER A 66 -4.30 5.42 -6.12
C SER A 66 -3.35 4.74 -5.13
N PRO A 67 -3.63 3.49 -4.72
CA PRO A 67 -2.66 2.69 -3.98
C PRO A 67 -1.39 2.48 -4.80
N VAL A 68 -0.24 2.39 -4.13
CA VAL A 68 0.99 1.91 -4.77
C VAL A 68 0.87 0.41 -4.98
N ILE A 69 0.60 -0.01 -6.23
CA ILE A 69 0.45 -1.43 -6.59
C ILE A 69 1.84 -2.07 -6.75
N ILE A 70 2.02 -3.24 -6.13
CA ILE A 70 3.26 -4.02 -6.16
C ILE A 70 3.02 -5.31 -6.95
N GLN A 71 3.96 -5.64 -7.83
CA GLN A 71 3.95 -6.90 -8.57
C GLN A 71 4.29 -8.07 -7.64
N LYS A 72 3.71 -9.25 -7.91
CA LYS A 72 3.82 -10.42 -7.03
C LYS A 72 5.25 -10.87 -6.76
N ASP A 73 6.14 -10.74 -7.75
CA ASP A 73 7.58 -11.05 -7.63
C ASP A 73 8.35 -10.11 -6.71
N ARG A 74 7.74 -8.99 -6.29
CA ARG A 74 8.34 -7.97 -5.42
C ARG A 74 7.74 -7.93 -4.03
N PHE A 75 6.92 -8.91 -3.66
CA PHE A 75 6.38 -8.99 -2.31
C PHE A 75 7.52 -9.17 -1.31
N ALA A 76 7.45 -8.40 -0.22
CA ALA A 76 8.42 -8.50 0.85
C ALA A 76 8.28 -9.87 1.53
N GLU A 77 9.40 -10.46 1.90
CA GLU A 77 9.46 -11.60 2.80
C GLU A 77 9.50 -11.04 4.24
N PRO A 78 8.41 -11.12 5.01
CA PRO A 78 8.27 -10.36 6.27
C PRO A 78 9.30 -10.73 7.33
N ASP A 79 9.79 -11.98 7.32
CA ASP A 79 10.81 -12.47 8.26
C ASP A 79 12.24 -12.08 7.88
N LYS A 80 12.46 -11.61 6.64
CA LYS A 80 13.77 -11.12 6.23
C LYS A 80 13.85 -9.63 6.57
N ARG A 81 14.71 -9.30 7.54
CA ARG A 81 15.06 -7.90 7.87
C ARG A 81 15.36 -7.16 6.56
N PRO A 82 14.72 -6.00 6.28
CA PRO A 82 14.97 -5.28 5.05
C PRO A 82 16.46 -4.98 4.93
N GLN A 83 17.04 -5.41 3.82
CA GLN A 83 18.44 -5.16 3.52
C GLN A 83 18.60 -3.64 3.44
N ARG A 84 19.41 -3.06 4.33
CA ARG A 84 19.76 -1.63 4.28
C ARG A 84 20.40 -1.37 2.92
N VAL A 85 19.62 -0.87 1.97
CA VAL A 85 20.19 -0.28 0.75
C VAL A 85 20.82 1.03 1.16
N SER A 86 22.13 1.13 1.01
CA SER A 86 22.85 2.39 1.23
C SER A 86 22.32 3.41 0.22
N ALA A 87 22.05 4.64 0.68
CA ALA A 87 21.64 5.75 -0.19
C ALA A 87 22.59 5.97 -1.38
N HIS A 88 23.82 5.44 -1.28
CA HIS A 88 24.83 5.52 -2.34
C HIS A 88 24.61 4.57 -3.52
N GLU A 89 23.80 3.52 -3.39
CA GLU A 89 23.52 2.55 -4.48
C GLU A 89 22.32 2.94 -5.35
N ALA A 90 21.38 3.75 -4.82
CA ALA A 90 20.20 4.20 -5.57
C ALA A 90 20.56 5.09 -6.76
N THR A 91 21.69 5.79 -6.73
CA THR A 91 22.15 6.67 -7.82
C THR A 91 22.92 5.93 -8.92
N LYS A 92 23.21 4.62 -8.74
CA LYS A 92 24.01 3.83 -9.71
C LYS A 92 23.19 2.84 -10.55
N LYS A 93 21.95 2.53 -10.17
CA LYS A 93 21.02 1.72 -10.99
C LYS A 93 20.09 2.59 -11.86
N GLY A 94 20.70 3.59 -12.48
CA GLY A 94 20.07 4.49 -13.45
C GLY A 94 21.00 4.73 -14.65
N CYS A 95 21.45 3.65 -15.26
CA CYS A 95 21.99 3.57 -16.63
C CYS A 95 21.64 2.19 -17.20
#